data_AF-A0A1B7NJZ0-F1
#
_entry.id   AF-A0A1B7NJZ0-F1
#
_cell.length_a   1.000
_cell.length_b   1.000
_cell.length_c   1.000
_cell.angle_alpha   90.00
_cell.angle_beta   90.00
_cell.angle_gamma   90.00
#
_symmetry.space_group_name_H-M   'P 1'
#
loop_
_entity.id
_entity.type
_entity.pdbx_description
1 polymer ?
#
loop_
_entity_poly.entity_id
_entity_poly.type
_entity_poly.pdbx_seq_one_letter_code
_entity_poly.pdbx_strand_id
1 'polypeptide(L)'
;MYVDQDHGGFDRTLTAYCAAYDIDTSNIRYTIDYACDDAPCFRLLHPANGKDRRKYSALELLAVMRALRYNESFVTISFMDINLDVLHTVRDPCGIDIDATTTRSNMPIRLPGQENMSVLSQEIRAITLKNKRLRRQPTWNKGMLDPGCGIPEAIFPLCRRQLTNVDWVVLNGIKLGDSDLDYLVDAASQKSSHLRALEVSHCGLSIHDLDLILSTMTAQENTLESIDISGVQGRLSPELFQQQIGYFAHIRKINLSHISRTTGPEPLIAPETLLNWRLEELSLSHTAVNEHTVDSIAAYLSSPKSSTLRNLKLDQCGLTGRDVAVFLHSMTDDSGKPRNIHFHVSENRLHIDYSLLVTAIE
;
A
#
# COMPACT_ATOMS: atom_id res chain seq x y z
N MET A 1 -22.14 13.98 15.74
CA MET A 1 -23.55 14.07 15.30
C MET A 1 -23.72 13.06 14.18
N TYR A 2 -24.51 12.00 14.43
CA TYR A 2 -24.86 10.85 13.57
C TYR A 2 -23.72 9.95 13.03
N VAL A 3 -23.26 9.00 13.85
CA VAL A 3 -22.37 7.88 13.41
C VAL A 3 -23.13 6.55 13.32
N ASP A 4 -24.38 6.48 13.80
CA ASP A 4 -25.12 5.21 13.95
C ASP A 4 -26.09 4.85 12.81
N GLN A 5 -26.10 5.57 11.67
CA GLN A 5 -27.12 5.34 10.62
C GLN A 5 -26.63 4.97 9.21
N ASP A 6 -25.34 5.02 8.88
CA ASP A 6 -24.91 5.00 7.46
C ASP A 6 -24.36 3.66 6.92
N HIS A 7 -24.31 2.60 7.74
CA HIS A 7 -23.83 1.27 7.33
C HIS A 7 -24.94 0.22 7.20
N GLY A 8 -26.17 0.53 7.61
CA GLY A 8 -27.29 -0.41 7.53
C GLY A 8 -27.61 -0.85 6.10
N GLY A 9 -27.16 -0.13 5.07
CA GLY A 9 -27.21 -0.58 3.68
C GLY A 9 -26.30 -1.78 3.40
N PHE A 10 -25.07 -1.77 3.95
CA PHE A 10 -24.14 -2.88 3.83
C PHE A 10 -24.67 -4.11 4.56
N ASP A 11 -25.03 -3.97 5.85
CA ASP A 11 -25.49 -5.11 6.67
C ASP A 11 -26.71 -5.83 6.08
N ARG A 12 -27.68 -5.06 5.56
CA ARG A 12 -28.85 -5.64 4.87
C ARG A 12 -28.45 -6.44 3.64
N THR A 13 -27.54 -5.92 2.84
CA THR A 13 -27.08 -6.57 1.60
C THR A 13 -26.26 -7.82 1.92
N LEU A 14 -25.35 -7.73 2.89
CA LEU A 14 -24.57 -8.86 3.37
C LEU A 14 -25.48 -9.96 3.91
N THR A 15 -26.45 -9.62 4.77
CA THR A 15 -27.42 -10.57 5.32
C THR A 15 -28.23 -11.25 4.24
N ALA A 16 -28.65 -10.52 3.20
CA ALA A 16 -29.38 -11.08 2.07
C ALA A 16 -28.53 -12.08 1.26
N TYR A 17 -27.27 -11.76 0.95
CA TYR A 17 -26.36 -12.72 0.31
C TYR A 17 -26.08 -13.93 1.20
N CYS A 18 -25.95 -13.72 2.50
CA CYS A 18 -25.72 -14.81 3.43
C CYS A 18 -26.89 -15.79 3.47
N ALA A 19 -28.12 -15.27 3.52
CA ALA A 19 -29.34 -16.08 3.44
C ALA A 19 -29.45 -16.81 2.09
N ALA A 20 -29.07 -16.16 0.99
CA ALA A 20 -29.12 -16.75 -0.34
C ALA A 20 -28.11 -17.89 -0.55
N TYR A 21 -26.94 -17.82 0.09
CA TYR A 21 -25.90 -18.85 0.02
C TYR A 21 -25.95 -19.87 1.15
N ASP A 22 -26.93 -19.77 2.05
CA ASP A 22 -27.05 -20.62 3.24
C ASP A 22 -25.77 -20.61 4.11
N ILE A 23 -25.22 -19.41 4.35
CA ILE A 23 -24.02 -19.21 5.17
C ILE A 23 -24.34 -18.51 6.49
N ASP A 24 -23.61 -18.87 7.54
CA ASP A 24 -23.76 -18.28 8.87
C ASP A 24 -23.14 -16.87 8.93
N THR A 25 -24.01 -15.86 8.93
CA THR A 25 -23.63 -14.44 9.10
C THR A 25 -22.75 -14.19 10.32
N SER A 26 -22.89 -14.96 11.40
CA SER A 26 -22.12 -14.76 12.63
C SER A 26 -20.62 -15.08 12.44
N ASN A 27 -20.28 -15.82 11.38
CA ASN A 27 -18.90 -16.13 11.05
C ASN A 27 -18.17 -14.96 10.38
N ILE A 28 -18.89 -14.06 9.69
CA ILE A 28 -18.32 -12.92 8.98
C ILE A 28 -18.11 -11.76 9.96
N ARG A 29 -16.85 -11.35 10.12
CA ARG A 29 -16.48 -10.27 11.03
C ARG A 29 -15.79 -9.16 10.27
N TYR A 30 -16.19 -7.93 10.52
CA TYR A 30 -15.54 -6.75 9.94
C TYR A 30 -15.49 -5.60 10.95
N THR A 31 -14.63 -4.62 10.69
CA THR A 31 -14.57 -3.35 11.42
C THR A 31 -14.48 -2.21 10.43
N ILE A 32 -14.73 -0.99 10.93
CA ILE A 32 -14.65 0.23 10.14
C ILE A 32 -13.60 1.13 10.77
N ASP A 33 -12.51 1.37 10.04
CA ASP A 33 -11.46 2.27 10.46
C ASP A 33 -11.74 3.68 9.91
N TYR A 34 -11.82 4.64 10.84
CA TYR A 34 -12.06 6.05 10.55
C TYR A 34 -10.78 6.91 10.65
N ALA A 35 -9.68 6.31 11.09
CA ALA A 35 -8.41 7.00 11.31
C ALA A 35 -7.40 6.80 10.16
N CYS A 36 -7.76 6.01 9.14
CA CYS A 36 -6.89 5.75 7.99
C CYS A 36 -6.94 6.85 6.93
N ASP A 37 -5.90 6.91 6.09
CA ASP A 37 -5.94 7.70 4.85
C ASP A 37 -7.09 7.20 3.96
N ASP A 38 -7.93 8.13 3.51
CA ASP A 38 -9.16 7.85 2.75
C ASP A 38 -10.19 7.02 3.51
N ALA A 39 -10.47 7.41 4.76
CA ALA A 39 -11.58 6.90 5.58
C ALA A 39 -12.96 7.24 4.98
N PRO A 40 -14.01 6.42 5.24
CA PRO A 40 -14.00 5.21 6.07
C PRO A 40 -13.44 3.98 5.34
N CYS A 41 -12.69 3.15 6.06
CA CYS A 41 -12.14 1.88 5.57
C CYS A 41 -12.93 0.69 6.10
N PHE A 42 -13.50 -0.09 5.19
CA PHE A 42 -13.98 -1.43 5.51
C PHE A 42 -12.79 -2.37 5.66
N ARG A 43 -12.67 -3.03 6.81
CA ARG A 43 -11.65 -4.05 7.05
C ARG A 43 -12.31 -5.38 7.43
N LEU A 44 -12.13 -6.38 6.57
CA LEU A 44 -12.53 -7.75 6.90
C LEU A 44 -11.58 -8.32 7.97
N LEU A 45 -12.15 -8.94 9.00
CA LEU A 45 -11.42 -9.60 10.08
C LEU A 45 -11.46 -11.12 9.87
N HIS A 46 -10.65 -11.87 10.61
CA HIS A 46 -10.72 -13.33 10.57
C HIS A 46 -12.10 -13.88 10.99
N PRO A 47 -12.51 -15.06 10.48
CA PRO A 47 -13.80 -15.67 10.78
C PRO A 47 -14.00 -15.93 12.28
N ALA A 48 -15.25 -15.86 12.75
CA ALA A 48 -15.60 -16.02 14.17
C ALA A 48 -15.49 -17.47 14.67
N ASN A 49 -16.01 -18.43 13.90
CA ASN A 49 -16.24 -19.82 14.29
C ASN A 49 -15.65 -20.78 13.25
N GLY A 50 -14.55 -21.45 13.58
CA GLY A 50 -14.02 -22.50 12.70
C GLY A 50 -13.09 -23.46 13.42
N LYS A 51 -13.29 -24.76 13.22
CA LYS A 51 -12.36 -25.82 13.65
C LYS A 51 -10.95 -25.63 13.04
N ASP A 52 -10.85 -24.93 11.91
CA ASP A 52 -9.61 -24.51 11.20
C ASP A 52 -9.27 -23.00 11.31
N ARG A 53 -9.90 -22.28 12.27
CA ARG A 53 -9.60 -20.94 12.84
C ARG A 53 -9.12 -19.75 11.97
N ARG A 54 -8.89 -19.83 10.66
CA ARG A 54 -8.25 -18.73 9.90
C ARG A 54 -8.74 -18.49 8.47
N LYS A 55 -9.70 -19.26 7.94
CA LYS A 55 -10.09 -19.17 6.52
C LYS A 55 -11.59 -19.06 6.34
N TYR A 56 -12.00 -18.12 5.48
CA TYR A 56 -13.35 -18.06 4.94
C TYR A 56 -13.53 -19.06 3.80
N SER A 57 -14.75 -19.52 3.61
CA SER A 57 -15.18 -20.24 2.41
C SER A 57 -15.34 -19.30 1.21
N ALA A 58 -15.40 -19.86 0.00
CA ALA A 58 -15.66 -19.08 -1.21
C ALA A 58 -16.99 -18.31 -1.14
N LEU A 59 -18.07 -18.95 -0.65
CA LEU A 59 -19.40 -18.32 -0.57
C LEU A 59 -19.45 -17.17 0.43
N GLU A 60 -18.74 -17.28 1.56
CA GLU A 60 -18.62 -16.18 2.52
C GLU A 60 -17.89 -14.98 1.94
N LEU A 61 -16.75 -15.21 1.26
CA LEU A 61 -16.02 -14.12 0.60
C LEU A 61 -16.84 -13.51 -0.55
N LEU A 62 -17.55 -14.31 -1.33
CA LEU A 62 -18.48 -13.83 -2.36
C LEU A 62 -19.59 -12.97 -1.77
N ALA A 63 -20.18 -13.37 -0.63
CA ALA A 63 -21.21 -12.56 0.04
C ALA A 63 -20.66 -11.20 0.46
N VAL A 64 -19.45 -11.16 1.04
CA VAL A 64 -18.79 -9.90 1.43
C VAL A 64 -18.49 -9.04 0.20
N MET A 65 -17.81 -9.59 -0.80
CA MET A 65 -17.40 -8.83 -2.00
C MET A 65 -18.61 -8.27 -2.75
N ARG A 66 -19.67 -9.08 -2.93
CA ARG A 66 -20.90 -8.65 -3.59
C ARG A 66 -21.66 -7.58 -2.78
N ALA A 67 -21.65 -7.67 -1.45
CA ALA A 67 -22.21 -6.62 -0.59
C ALA A 67 -21.43 -5.30 -0.68
N LEU A 68 -20.12 -5.34 -0.95
CA LEU A 68 -19.27 -4.16 -1.10
C LEU A 68 -19.42 -3.46 -2.47
N ARG A 69 -19.77 -4.17 -3.55
CA ARG A 69 -19.78 -3.65 -4.93
C ARG A 69 -20.52 -2.31 -5.08
N TYR A 70 -21.69 -2.22 -4.48
CA TYR A 70 -22.59 -1.06 -4.60
C TYR A 70 -22.59 -0.18 -3.35
N ASN A 71 -21.81 -0.54 -2.33
CA ASN A 71 -21.73 0.24 -1.10
C ASN A 71 -20.83 1.47 -1.32
N GLU A 72 -21.41 2.66 -1.20
CA GLU A 72 -20.67 3.92 -1.31
C GLU A 72 -20.34 4.55 0.06
N SER A 73 -20.57 3.82 1.16
CA SER A 73 -20.20 4.27 2.51
C SER A 73 -18.69 4.18 2.75
N PHE A 74 -18.03 3.21 2.09
CA PHE A 74 -16.59 2.97 2.21
C PHE A 74 -15.81 3.58 1.04
N VAL A 75 -14.74 4.30 1.39
CA VAL A 75 -13.78 4.88 0.44
C VAL A 75 -12.56 3.97 0.29
N THR A 76 -12.29 3.14 1.31
CA THR A 76 -11.21 2.16 1.34
C THR A 76 -11.76 0.78 1.66
N ILE A 77 -11.25 -0.26 0.98
CA ILE A 77 -11.56 -1.67 1.27
C ILE A 77 -10.26 -2.42 1.55
N SER A 78 -10.21 -3.16 2.65
CA SER A 78 -9.06 -3.94 3.07
C SER A 78 -9.45 -5.39 3.40
N PHE A 79 -8.74 -6.33 2.76
CA PHE A 79 -8.76 -7.76 3.08
C PHE A 79 -7.44 -8.20 3.74
N MET A 80 -6.78 -7.28 4.44
CA MET A 80 -5.48 -7.53 5.07
C MET A 80 -5.53 -8.78 5.93
N ASP A 81 -4.54 -9.65 5.77
CA ASP A 81 -4.40 -10.93 6.48
C ASP A 81 -5.52 -11.96 6.21
N ILE A 82 -6.41 -11.71 5.24
CA ILE A 82 -7.41 -12.67 4.79
C ILE A 82 -6.89 -13.42 3.56
N ASN A 83 -7.02 -14.74 3.57
CA ASN A 83 -6.72 -15.58 2.41
C ASN A 83 -7.94 -15.62 1.47
N LEU A 84 -7.77 -15.21 0.20
CA LEU A 84 -8.79 -15.28 -0.86
C LEU A 84 -8.43 -16.33 -1.94
N ASP A 85 -7.52 -17.29 -1.66
CA ASP A 85 -7.02 -18.27 -2.65
C ASP A 85 -8.17 -19.11 -3.18
N VAL A 86 -9.11 -19.37 -2.28
CA VAL A 86 -10.35 -20.07 -2.56
C VAL A 86 -11.18 -19.42 -3.67
N LEU A 87 -11.02 -18.12 -3.93
CA LEU A 87 -11.66 -17.43 -5.07
C LEU A 87 -10.76 -17.33 -6.30
N HIS A 88 -9.43 -17.29 -6.11
CA HIS A 88 -8.47 -17.21 -7.22
C HIS A 88 -8.44 -18.51 -8.02
N THR A 89 -8.52 -19.66 -7.36
CA THR A 89 -8.48 -20.98 -8.02
C THR A 89 -9.80 -21.37 -8.68
N VAL A 90 -10.86 -20.58 -8.50
CA VAL A 90 -12.20 -20.89 -9.02
C VAL A 90 -12.46 -20.12 -10.31
N ARG A 91 -13.11 -20.78 -11.25
CA ARG A 91 -13.72 -20.18 -12.44
C ARG A 91 -15.22 -20.41 -12.35
N ASP A 92 -16.00 -19.39 -12.69
CA ASP A 92 -17.46 -19.49 -12.68
C ASP A 92 -17.92 -20.30 -13.91
N PRO A 93 -18.58 -21.47 -13.73
CA PRO A 93 -19.07 -22.28 -14.83
C PRO A 93 -20.18 -21.59 -15.64
N CYS A 94 -20.86 -20.60 -15.06
CA CYS A 94 -21.90 -19.81 -15.74
C CYS A 94 -21.32 -18.64 -16.56
N GLY A 95 -20.00 -18.47 -16.57
CA GLY A 95 -19.30 -17.42 -17.32
C GLY A 95 -18.97 -16.21 -16.46
N ILE A 96 -18.63 -15.09 -17.12
CA ILE A 96 -18.21 -13.88 -16.42
C ILE A 96 -19.42 -13.14 -15.83
N ASP A 97 -19.32 -12.72 -14.57
CA ASP A 97 -20.31 -11.86 -13.93
C ASP A 97 -20.48 -10.54 -14.70
N ILE A 98 -21.72 -10.20 -15.04
CA ILE A 98 -22.06 -8.96 -15.76
C ILE A 98 -21.52 -7.70 -15.08
N ASP A 99 -21.43 -7.68 -13.75
CA ASP A 99 -20.91 -6.55 -12.99
C ASP A 99 -19.40 -6.34 -13.19
N ALA A 100 -18.66 -7.40 -13.50
CA ALA A 100 -17.23 -7.32 -13.83
C ALA A 100 -16.99 -6.80 -15.25
N THR A 101 -18.04 -6.71 -16.07
CA THR A 101 -17.95 -6.39 -17.51
C THR A 101 -18.70 -5.13 -17.89
N THR A 102 -19.31 -4.43 -16.92
CA THR A 102 -20.12 -3.25 -17.17
C THR A 102 -19.78 -2.13 -16.20
N THR A 103 -19.81 -0.88 -16.68
CA THR A 103 -19.70 0.28 -15.80
C THR A 103 -20.87 0.32 -14.81
N ARG A 104 -20.81 1.21 -13.81
CA ARG A 104 -21.96 1.46 -12.92
C ARG A 104 -23.22 1.92 -13.68
N SER A 105 -23.07 2.55 -14.84
CA SER A 105 -24.18 2.94 -15.71
C SER A 105 -24.60 1.83 -16.68
N ASN A 106 -24.17 0.58 -16.43
CA ASN A 106 -24.43 -0.61 -17.25
C ASN A 106 -23.92 -0.51 -18.70
N MET A 107 -22.88 0.29 -18.94
CA MET A 107 -22.22 0.33 -20.25
C MET A 107 -21.25 -0.86 -20.36
N PRO A 108 -21.33 -1.69 -21.42
CA PRO A 108 -20.41 -2.81 -21.61
C PRO A 108 -18.96 -2.35 -21.77
N ILE A 109 -18.05 -3.08 -21.15
CA ILE A 109 -16.60 -2.90 -21.25
C ILE A 109 -16.03 -4.18 -21.84
N ARG A 110 -15.09 -4.02 -22.79
CA ARG A 110 -14.33 -5.13 -23.35
C ARG A 110 -12.85 -4.94 -23.03
N LEU A 111 -12.32 -5.81 -22.20
CA LEU A 111 -10.91 -5.87 -21.83
C LEU A 111 -10.30 -7.18 -22.34
N PRO A 112 -9.06 -7.18 -22.85
CA PRO A 112 -8.36 -8.42 -23.19
C PRO A 112 -8.27 -9.37 -21.98
N GLY A 113 -8.34 -10.69 -22.23
CA GLY A 113 -8.16 -11.73 -21.20
C GLY A 113 -9.35 -11.92 -20.24
N GLN A 114 -10.43 -11.14 -20.40
CA GLN A 114 -11.57 -11.13 -19.49
C GLN A 114 -12.27 -12.51 -19.38
N GLU A 115 -12.25 -13.30 -20.45
CA GLU A 115 -12.79 -14.66 -20.53
C GLU A 115 -12.13 -15.67 -19.58
N ASN A 116 -10.89 -15.43 -19.16
CA ASN A 116 -10.11 -16.37 -18.36
C ASN A 116 -9.97 -15.96 -16.89
N MET A 117 -10.65 -14.88 -16.47
CA MET A 117 -10.52 -14.32 -15.13
C MET A 117 -11.02 -15.28 -14.04
N SER A 118 -10.25 -15.34 -12.95
CA SER A 118 -10.70 -15.99 -11.71
C SER A 118 -11.94 -15.31 -11.14
N VAL A 119 -12.70 -16.04 -10.32
CA VAL A 119 -13.82 -15.45 -9.57
C VAL A 119 -13.33 -14.26 -8.72
N LEU A 120 -12.15 -14.38 -8.08
CA LEU A 120 -11.54 -13.27 -7.37
C LEU A 120 -11.37 -12.04 -8.26
N SER A 121 -10.72 -12.19 -9.40
CA SER A 121 -10.44 -11.08 -10.32
C SER A 121 -11.74 -10.44 -10.80
N GLN A 122 -12.78 -11.24 -11.04
CA GLN A 122 -14.11 -10.74 -11.41
C GLN A 122 -14.72 -9.91 -10.28
N GLU A 123 -14.68 -10.38 -9.03
CA GLU A 123 -15.22 -9.66 -7.88
C GLU A 123 -14.48 -8.35 -7.59
N ILE A 124 -13.13 -8.37 -7.62
CA ILE A 124 -12.32 -7.15 -7.46
C ILE A 124 -12.61 -6.15 -8.57
N ARG A 125 -12.72 -6.60 -9.82
CA ARG A 125 -13.08 -5.76 -10.96
C ARG A 125 -14.49 -5.17 -10.80
N ALA A 126 -15.46 -5.98 -10.39
CA ALA A 126 -16.82 -5.53 -10.14
C ALA A 126 -16.87 -4.47 -9.04
N ILE A 127 -16.20 -4.69 -7.91
CA ILE A 127 -16.08 -3.69 -6.83
C ILE A 127 -15.50 -2.38 -7.37
N THR A 128 -14.41 -2.47 -8.13
CA THR A 128 -13.68 -1.32 -8.68
C THR A 128 -14.48 -0.53 -9.71
N LEU A 129 -15.36 -1.20 -10.49
CA LEU A 129 -16.25 -0.58 -11.49
C LEU A 129 -17.51 0.02 -10.88
N LYS A 130 -18.08 -0.65 -9.87
CA LYS A 130 -19.40 -0.32 -9.33
C LYS A 130 -19.31 0.69 -8.19
N ASN A 131 -18.23 0.72 -7.42
CA ASN A 131 -18.08 1.66 -6.33
C ASN A 131 -17.47 2.99 -6.81
N LYS A 132 -18.28 4.05 -6.83
CA LYS A 132 -17.84 5.40 -7.26
C LYS A 132 -17.02 6.15 -6.21
N ARG A 133 -17.07 5.76 -4.94
CA ARG A 133 -16.35 6.46 -3.85
C ARG A 133 -15.06 5.76 -3.45
N LEU A 134 -14.85 4.55 -3.94
CA LEU A 134 -13.65 3.77 -3.70
C LEU A 134 -12.41 4.42 -4.31
N ARG A 135 -11.41 4.67 -3.47
CA ARG A 135 -10.08 5.15 -3.85
C ARG A 135 -8.98 4.14 -3.59
N ARG A 136 -9.15 3.29 -2.57
CA ARG A 136 -8.15 2.33 -2.08
C ARG A 136 -8.62 0.88 -2.14
N GLN A 137 -7.81 0.02 -2.75
CA GLN A 137 -8.10 -1.41 -2.99
C GLN A 137 -7.09 -2.35 -2.31
N PRO A 138 -7.45 -3.63 -2.11
CA PRO A 138 -7.09 -4.37 -0.91
C PRO A 138 -5.71 -5.01 -0.91
N THR A 139 -5.16 -5.08 0.31
CA THR A 139 -4.10 -5.98 0.75
C THR A 139 -4.61 -7.40 0.95
N TRP A 140 -3.76 -8.40 0.68
CA TRP A 140 -3.96 -9.82 1.00
C TRP A 140 -2.60 -10.40 1.45
N ASN A 141 -2.57 -11.37 2.39
CA ASN A 141 -1.36 -12.20 2.61
C ASN A 141 -1.45 -13.68 2.17
N LYS A 142 -0.51 -14.07 1.29
CA LYS A 142 -0.15 -15.41 0.76
C LYS A 142 -1.17 -16.21 -0.07
N GLY A 143 -0.67 -16.57 -1.27
CA GLY A 143 -1.00 -17.68 -2.16
C GLY A 143 0.13 -17.84 -3.18
N MET A 144 0.89 -18.94 -3.15
CA MET A 144 1.93 -19.22 -4.16
C MET A 144 1.25 -19.72 -5.43
N LEU A 145 0.88 -18.83 -6.34
CA LEU A 145 0.39 -19.23 -7.66
C LEU A 145 1.07 -18.39 -8.74
N ASP A 146 1.99 -19.05 -9.45
CA ASP A 146 2.40 -18.71 -10.81
C ASP A 146 1.19 -19.06 -11.72
N PRO A 147 0.65 -18.14 -12.55
CA PRO A 147 1.33 -16.99 -13.18
C PRO A 147 1.04 -15.58 -12.63
N GLY A 148 0.34 -15.46 -11.49
CA GLY A 148 0.06 -14.17 -10.87
C GLY A 148 -1.13 -14.22 -9.90
N CYS A 149 -1.30 -13.17 -9.10
CA CYS A 149 -2.39 -13.06 -8.12
C CYS A 149 -3.73 -12.61 -8.73
N GLY A 150 -3.71 -12.07 -9.96
CA GLY A 150 -4.90 -11.68 -10.71
C GLY A 150 -5.59 -10.40 -10.22
N ILE A 151 -5.04 -9.73 -9.22
CA ILE A 151 -5.53 -8.42 -8.73
C ILE A 151 -5.09 -7.28 -9.67
N PRO A 152 -3.81 -7.19 -10.09
CA PRO A 152 -3.38 -6.25 -11.12
C PRO A 152 -4.20 -6.31 -12.41
N GLU A 153 -4.48 -7.53 -12.90
CA GLU A 153 -5.38 -7.76 -14.05
C GLU A 153 -6.78 -7.16 -13.84
N ALA A 154 -7.31 -7.21 -12.62
CA ALA A 154 -8.64 -6.72 -12.31
C ALA A 154 -8.72 -5.18 -12.26
N ILE A 155 -7.66 -4.52 -11.79
CA ILE A 155 -7.67 -3.09 -11.42
C ILE A 155 -7.03 -2.21 -12.49
N PHE A 156 -5.79 -2.49 -12.88
CA PHE A 156 -4.98 -1.55 -13.68
C PHE A 156 -5.55 -1.23 -15.07
N PRO A 157 -6.18 -2.18 -15.79
CA PRO A 157 -6.85 -1.84 -17.05
C PRO A 157 -7.99 -0.82 -16.87
N LEU A 158 -8.59 -0.75 -15.68
CA LEU A 158 -9.63 0.24 -15.34
C LEU A 158 -9.01 1.60 -15.02
N CYS A 159 -7.92 1.64 -14.25
CA CYS A 159 -7.18 2.87 -13.97
C CYS A 159 -6.72 3.54 -15.27
N ARG A 160 -6.07 2.75 -16.16
CA ARG A 160 -5.61 3.22 -17.48
C ARG A 160 -6.71 3.90 -18.30
N ARG A 161 -7.92 3.33 -18.27
CA ARG A 161 -9.09 3.79 -19.04
C ARG A 161 -9.96 4.80 -18.29
N GLN A 162 -9.57 5.23 -17.09
CA GLN A 162 -10.36 6.11 -16.22
C GLN A 162 -11.78 5.57 -15.95
N LEU A 163 -11.91 4.25 -15.81
CA LEU A 163 -13.17 3.58 -15.53
C LEU A 163 -13.42 3.40 -14.02
N THR A 164 -12.49 3.87 -13.19
CA THR A 164 -12.55 3.79 -11.74
C THR A 164 -11.92 5.02 -11.10
N ASN A 165 -12.29 5.28 -9.84
CA ASN A 165 -11.67 6.30 -8.99
C ASN A 165 -10.58 5.71 -8.08
N VAL A 166 -10.27 4.41 -8.23
CA VAL A 166 -9.15 3.77 -7.53
C VAL A 166 -7.84 4.36 -8.05
N ASP A 167 -7.19 5.13 -7.18
CA ASP A 167 -5.93 5.81 -7.44
C ASP A 167 -4.81 5.33 -6.48
N TRP A 168 -5.14 4.48 -5.51
CA TRP A 168 -4.20 3.98 -4.52
C TRP A 168 -4.35 2.46 -4.33
N VAL A 169 -3.34 1.72 -4.78
CA VAL A 169 -3.38 0.24 -4.80
C VAL A 169 -2.33 -0.30 -3.83
N VAL A 170 -2.76 -1.17 -2.91
CA VAL A 170 -1.89 -1.79 -1.92
C VAL A 170 -1.82 -3.29 -2.15
N LEU A 171 -0.65 -3.77 -2.60
CA LEU A 171 -0.38 -5.18 -2.92
C LEU A 171 0.62 -5.83 -1.95
N ASN A 172 0.98 -5.14 -0.87
CA ASN A 172 1.89 -5.59 0.17
C ASN A 172 1.67 -7.06 0.56
N GLY A 173 2.73 -7.87 0.45
CA GLY A 173 2.76 -9.30 0.82
C GLY A 173 2.22 -10.26 -0.24
N ILE A 174 1.83 -9.75 -1.42
CA ILE A 174 1.32 -10.55 -2.53
C ILE A 174 2.45 -10.80 -3.53
N LYS A 175 2.77 -12.07 -3.80
CA LYS A 175 3.76 -12.39 -4.83
C LYS A 175 3.20 -11.99 -6.20
N LEU A 176 3.90 -11.10 -6.90
CA LEU A 176 3.53 -10.66 -8.24
C LEU A 176 4.27 -11.52 -9.27
N GLY A 177 3.52 -12.05 -10.25
CA GLY A 177 4.10 -12.73 -11.41
C GLY A 177 4.38 -11.77 -12.57
N ASP A 178 5.05 -12.22 -13.62
CA ASP A 178 5.41 -11.38 -14.77
C ASP A 178 4.16 -10.73 -15.41
N SER A 179 3.06 -11.49 -15.52
CA SER A 179 1.80 -10.98 -16.06
C SER A 179 1.18 -9.88 -15.19
N ASP A 180 1.33 -9.96 -13.86
CA ASP A 180 0.86 -8.93 -12.94
C ASP A 180 1.67 -7.63 -13.11
N LEU A 181 2.99 -7.76 -13.34
CA LEU A 181 3.89 -6.63 -13.60
C LEU A 181 3.55 -5.95 -14.92
N ASP A 182 3.24 -6.71 -15.97
CA ASP A 182 2.82 -6.15 -17.26
C ASP A 182 1.59 -5.25 -17.11
N TYR A 183 0.58 -5.68 -16.34
CA TYR A 183 -0.61 -4.86 -16.08
C TYR A 183 -0.28 -3.58 -15.30
N LEU A 184 0.59 -3.68 -14.29
CA LEU A 184 1.02 -2.54 -13.48
C LEU A 184 1.80 -1.53 -14.33
N VAL A 185 2.81 -1.99 -15.06
CA VAL A 185 3.68 -1.17 -15.93
C VAL A 185 2.86 -0.49 -17.02
N ASP A 186 1.94 -1.24 -17.66
CA ASP A 186 1.05 -0.69 -18.69
C ASP A 186 0.21 0.47 -18.13
N ALA A 187 -0.40 0.33 -16.95
CA ALA A 187 -1.15 1.43 -16.35
C ALA A 187 -0.26 2.56 -15.81
N ALA A 188 0.86 2.24 -15.18
CA ALA A 188 1.81 3.22 -14.64
C ALA A 188 2.34 4.17 -15.72
N SER A 189 2.58 3.65 -16.94
CA SER A 189 3.05 4.42 -18.09
C SER A 189 2.06 5.49 -18.59
N GLN A 190 0.78 5.43 -18.17
CA GLN A 190 -0.28 6.28 -18.69
C GLN A 190 -0.61 7.38 -17.69
N LYS A 191 -0.34 8.65 -18.04
CA LYS A 191 -0.67 9.81 -17.19
C LYS A 191 -2.14 9.85 -16.75
N SER A 192 -3.03 9.28 -17.56
CA SER A 192 -4.47 9.17 -17.29
C SER A 192 -4.81 8.24 -16.12
N SER A 193 -3.90 7.38 -15.67
CA SER A 193 -4.16 6.46 -14.56
C SER A 193 -4.24 7.17 -13.21
N HIS A 194 -3.69 8.39 -13.09
CA HIS A 194 -3.72 9.22 -11.89
C HIS A 194 -3.34 8.47 -10.61
N LEU A 195 -2.35 7.59 -10.68
CA LEU A 195 -1.96 6.78 -9.53
C LEU A 195 -1.31 7.69 -8.47
N ARG A 196 -1.84 7.61 -7.25
CA ARG A 196 -1.37 8.31 -6.05
C ARG A 196 -0.52 7.43 -5.16
N ALA A 197 -0.60 6.12 -5.27
CA ALA A 197 0.29 5.24 -4.52
C ALA A 197 0.56 3.92 -5.21
N LEU A 198 1.77 3.41 -4.96
CA LEU A 198 2.11 2.03 -5.19
C LEU A 198 2.78 1.45 -3.94
N GLU A 199 2.10 0.49 -3.32
CA GLU A 199 2.62 -0.24 -2.18
C GLU A 199 2.76 -1.72 -2.53
N VAL A 200 3.99 -2.16 -2.77
CA VAL A 200 4.38 -3.50 -3.26
C VAL A 200 5.44 -4.14 -2.36
N SER A 201 5.33 -3.91 -1.05
CA SER A 201 6.26 -4.49 -0.09
C SER A 201 6.21 -6.00 -0.09
N HIS A 202 7.36 -6.64 0.01
CA HIS A 202 7.50 -8.10 0.09
C HIS A 202 6.77 -8.87 -1.04
N CYS A 203 6.62 -8.25 -2.22
CA CYS A 203 5.94 -8.86 -3.37
C CYS A 203 6.81 -9.81 -4.22
N GLY A 204 8.04 -10.09 -3.78
CA GLY A 204 8.99 -10.92 -4.52
C GLY A 204 9.61 -10.23 -5.74
N LEU A 205 9.56 -8.89 -5.79
CA LEU A 205 10.15 -8.09 -6.86
C LEU A 205 11.68 -8.13 -6.80
N SER A 206 12.32 -8.27 -7.95
CA SER A 206 13.76 -8.05 -8.12
C SER A 206 14.06 -6.55 -8.29
N ILE A 207 15.34 -6.17 -8.22
CA ILE A 207 15.79 -4.81 -8.56
C ILE A 207 15.44 -4.45 -10.01
N HIS A 208 15.48 -5.41 -10.93
CA HIS A 208 15.12 -5.16 -12.32
C HIS A 208 13.64 -4.78 -12.46
N ASP A 209 12.75 -5.50 -11.77
CA ASP A 209 11.32 -5.21 -11.77
C ASP A 209 11.06 -3.83 -11.15
N LEU A 210 11.76 -3.53 -10.05
CA LEU A 210 11.69 -2.22 -9.40
C LEU A 210 12.10 -1.08 -10.34
N ASP A 211 13.21 -1.23 -11.06
CA ASP A 211 13.68 -0.22 -12.03
C ASP A 211 12.65 0.00 -13.15
N LEU A 212 12.05 -1.06 -13.66
CA LEU A 212 10.99 -0.98 -14.67
C LEU A 212 9.74 -0.26 -14.12
N ILE A 213 9.32 -0.61 -12.92
CA ILE A 213 8.18 0.02 -12.25
C ILE A 213 8.44 1.51 -12.01
N LEU A 214 9.54 1.86 -11.34
CA LEU A 214 9.82 3.25 -10.98
C LEU A 214 10.03 4.13 -12.22
N SER A 215 10.73 3.63 -13.24
CA SER A 215 10.91 4.37 -14.49
C SER A 215 9.58 4.63 -15.21
N THR A 216 8.66 3.67 -15.24
CA THR A 216 7.33 3.87 -15.84
C THR A 216 6.41 4.74 -14.99
N MET A 217 6.53 4.68 -13.66
CA MET A 217 5.78 5.53 -12.74
C MET A 217 6.13 7.00 -12.84
N THR A 218 7.25 7.40 -13.47
CA THR A 218 7.56 8.81 -13.73
C THR A 218 6.44 9.54 -14.49
N ALA A 219 5.60 8.84 -15.25
CA ALA A 219 4.38 9.41 -15.85
C ALA A 219 3.39 9.96 -14.79
N GLN A 220 3.49 9.50 -13.54
CA GLN A 220 2.70 9.90 -12.37
C GLN A 220 3.42 10.92 -11.47
N GLU A 221 4.45 11.62 -11.98
CA GLU A 221 5.28 12.61 -11.27
C GLU A 221 4.49 13.62 -10.39
N ASN A 222 3.30 14.02 -10.85
CA ASN A 222 2.46 15.03 -10.21
C ASN A 222 1.31 14.46 -9.36
N THR A 223 1.15 13.14 -9.30
CA THR A 223 0.06 12.50 -8.52
C THR A 223 0.58 11.59 -7.42
N LEU A 224 1.79 11.05 -7.57
CA LEU A 224 2.31 10.05 -6.65
C LEU A 224 2.63 10.65 -5.27
N GLU A 225 2.00 10.08 -4.25
CA GLU A 225 2.05 10.48 -2.84
C GLU A 225 2.71 9.43 -1.95
N SER A 226 2.63 8.14 -2.30
CA SER A 226 3.15 7.05 -1.47
C SER A 226 3.86 5.98 -2.30
N ILE A 227 5.04 5.59 -1.82
CA ILE A 227 5.82 4.48 -2.36
C ILE A 227 6.23 3.55 -1.22
N ASP A 228 5.81 2.29 -1.29
CA ASP A 228 6.33 1.23 -0.45
C ASP A 228 6.94 0.14 -1.31
N ILE A 229 8.26 0.03 -1.25
CA ILE A 229 9.07 -0.97 -1.97
C ILE A 229 9.91 -1.79 -0.98
N SER A 230 9.45 -1.87 0.27
CA SER A 230 10.19 -2.60 1.30
C SER A 230 10.32 -4.10 0.98
N GLY A 231 11.46 -4.68 1.31
CA GLY A 231 11.70 -6.11 1.09
C GLY A 231 11.88 -6.54 -0.37
N VAL A 232 12.19 -5.60 -1.28
CA VAL A 232 12.63 -5.91 -2.65
C VAL A 232 13.91 -6.77 -2.62
N GLN A 233 14.00 -7.73 -3.54
CA GLN A 233 15.10 -8.68 -3.66
C GLN A 233 16.25 -8.12 -4.49
N GLY A 234 17.47 -8.19 -3.95
CA GLY A 234 18.69 -7.75 -4.61
C GLY A 234 19.30 -6.54 -3.94
N ARG A 235 20.23 -5.85 -4.62
CA ARG A 235 20.94 -4.68 -4.08
C ARG A 235 20.53 -3.43 -4.84
N LEU A 236 19.87 -2.51 -4.15
CA LEU A 236 19.49 -1.20 -4.67
C LEU A 236 20.72 -0.31 -4.83
N SER A 237 20.88 0.28 -6.02
CA SER A 237 21.85 1.36 -6.24
C SER A 237 21.23 2.69 -5.82
N PRO A 238 21.79 3.41 -4.82
CA PRO A 238 21.29 4.72 -4.43
C PRO A 238 21.26 5.72 -5.59
N GLU A 239 22.24 5.67 -6.49
CA GLU A 239 22.34 6.58 -7.65
C GLU A 239 21.17 6.40 -8.62
N LEU A 240 20.89 5.15 -9.01
CA LEU A 240 19.78 4.82 -9.91
C LEU A 240 18.43 5.12 -9.25
N PHE A 241 18.31 4.77 -7.97
CA PHE A 241 17.10 5.04 -7.20
C PHE A 241 16.82 6.54 -7.13
N GLN A 242 17.82 7.37 -6.84
CA GLN A 242 17.68 8.83 -6.80
C GLN A 242 17.27 9.43 -8.14
N GLN A 243 17.82 8.93 -9.25
CA GLN A 243 17.43 9.37 -10.59
C GLN A 243 15.94 9.15 -10.84
N GLN A 244 15.36 8.06 -10.33
CA GLN A 244 13.94 7.75 -10.51
C GLN A 244 13.06 8.46 -9.48
N ILE A 245 13.43 8.43 -8.21
CA ILE A 245 12.60 8.96 -7.12
C ILE A 245 12.54 10.50 -7.13
N GLY A 246 13.56 11.16 -7.69
CA GLY A 246 13.66 12.62 -7.78
C GLY A 246 12.60 13.28 -8.66
N TYR A 247 11.93 12.52 -9.53
CA TYR A 247 10.84 13.03 -10.37
C TYR A 247 9.54 13.31 -9.60
N PHE A 248 9.32 12.63 -8.47
CA PHE A 248 8.05 12.71 -7.75
C PHE A 248 8.01 13.96 -6.86
N ALA A 249 7.05 14.85 -7.09
CA ALA A 249 6.98 16.12 -6.36
C ALA A 249 6.14 16.06 -5.07
N HIS A 250 5.30 15.04 -4.92
CA HIS A 250 4.23 15.01 -3.89
C HIS A 250 4.33 13.85 -2.91
N ILE A 251 5.49 13.18 -2.83
CA ILE A 251 5.69 12.10 -1.87
C ILE A 251 5.48 12.62 -0.45
N ARG A 252 4.59 11.94 0.27
CA ARG A 252 4.31 12.13 1.70
C ARG A 252 4.61 10.86 2.51
N LYS A 253 4.62 9.68 1.88
CA LYS A 253 4.95 8.42 2.55
C LYS A 253 5.96 7.64 1.74
N ILE A 254 7.05 7.24 2.38
CA ILE A 254 8.05 6.40 1.74
C ILE A 254 8.54 5.32 2.69
N ASN A 255 8.48 4.07 2.24
CA ASN A 255 8.96 2.92 2.99
C ASN A 255 10.01 2.16 2.17
N LEU A 256 11.25 2.23 2.66
CA LEU A 256 12.44 1.58 2.11
C LEU A 256 13.02 0.57 3.12
N SER A 257 12.16 0.00 3.96
CA SER A 257 12.57 -0.98 4.97
C SER A 257 13.03 -2.29 4.32
N HIS A 258 13.90 -3.05 5.01
CA HIS A 258 14.41 -4.34 4.51
C HIS A 258 15.03 -4.29 3.10
N ILE A 259 15.65 -3.16 2.73
CA ILE A 259 16.35 -3.02 1.46
C ILE A 259 17.84 -3.28 1.69
N SER A 260 18.42 -4.12 0.82
CA SER A 260 19.87 -4.21 0.70
C SER A 260 20.35 -3.18 -0.31
N ARG A 261 21.38 -2.40 0.02
CA ARG A 261 21.95 -1.39 -0.87
C ARG A 261 23.35 -1.78 -1.33
N THR A 262 23.81 -1.20 -2.45
CA THR A 262 25.21 -1.26 -2.83
C THR A 262 26.08 -0.53 -1.80
N THR A 263 27.34 -0.95 -1.68
CA THR A 263 28.33 -0.29 -0.82
C THR A 263 28.76 1.02 -1.45
N GLY A 264 28.71 2.11 -0.71
CA GLY A 264 29.14 3.41 -1.18
C GLY A 264 28.84 4.51 -0.17
N PRO A 265 29.51 5.66 -0.27
CA PRO A 265 29.26 6.81 0.59
C PRO A 265 27.93 7.50 0.25
N GLU A 266 27.35 7.30 -0.93
CA GLU A 266 26.18 8.05 -1.40
C GLU A 266 25.02 7.93 -0.37
N PRO A 267 24.22 8.97 -0.13
CA PRO A 267 23.04 8.81 0.71
C PRO A 267 22.00 7.94 -0.01
N LEU A 268 21.14 7.24 0.74
CA LEU A 268 20.05 6.46 0.12
C LEU A 268 19.05 7.38 -0.59
N ILE A 269 18.72 8.50 0.05
CA ILE A 269 17.95 9.60 -0.53
C ILE A 269 18.77 10.87 -0.29
N ALA A 270 19.06 11.60 -1.36
CA ALA A 270 19.81 12.84 -1.28
C ALA A 270 19.01 13.94 -0.55
N PRO A 271 19.68 14.89 0.13
CA PRO A 271 19.01 15.97 0.85
C PRO A 271 18.09 16.79 -0.08
N GLU A 272 18.53 17.06 -1.31
CA GLU A 272 17.76 17.83 -2.30
C GLU A 272 16.44 17.15 -2.66
N THR A 273 16.46 15.82 -2.74
CA THR A 273 15.26 15.01 -3.00
C THR A 273 14.30 15.08 -1.82
N LEU A 274 14.79 14.88 -0.58
CA LEU A 274 13.96 14.98 0.62
C LEU A 274 13.33 16.38 0.76
N LEU A 275 14.07 17.44 0.45
CA LEU A 275 13.61 18.82 0.53
C LEU A 275 12.51 19.18 -0.50
N ASN A 276 12.34 18.38 -1.55
CA ASN A 276 11.21 18.51 -2.47
C ASN A 276 9.91 17.99 -1.85
N TRP A 277 10.00 17.11 -0.85
CA TRP A 277 8.85 16.43 -0.26
C TRP A 277 8.34 17.05 1.03
N ARG A 278 7.09 16.69 1.38
CA ARG A 278 6.44 17.00 2.65
C ARG A 278 6.02 15.69 3.29
N LEU A 279 7.01 14.96 3.78
CA LEU A 279 6.82 13.64 4.36
C LEU A 279 5.96 13.72 5.62
N GLU A 280 5.07 12.75 5.75
CA GLU A 280 4.32 12.37 6.94
C GLU A 280 4.94 11.12 7.58
N GLU A 281 5.51 10.23 6.74
CA GLU A 281 6.17 9.00 7.17
C GLU A 281 7.42 8.71 6.33
N LEU A 282 8.53 8.40 7.02
CA LEU A 282 9.76 7.88 6.45
C LEU A 282 10.18 6.62 7.21
N SER A 283 10.30 5.49 6.51
CA SER A 283 10.75 4.23 7.10
C SER A 283 11.95 3.66 6.37
N LEU A 284 13.06 3.48 7.08
CA LEU A 284 14.27 2.79 6.62
C LEU A 284 14.60 1.57 7.51
N SER A 285 13.67 1.12 8.35
CA SER A 285 13.93 0.03 9.31
C SER A 285 14.52 -1.20 8.62
N HIS A 286 15.52 -1.83 9.24
CA HIS A 286 16.29 -2.95 8.70
C HIS A 286 17.06 -2.65 7.39
N THR A 287 17.19 -1.38 7.00
CA THR A 287 18.06 -0.94 5.91
C THR A 287 19.26 -0.23 6.51
N ALA A 288 20.47 -0.70 6.14
CA ALA A 288 21.70 -0.11 6.63
C ALA A 288 21.85 1.34 6.13
N VAL A 289 22.06 2.27 7.06
CA VAL A 289 22.30 3.69 6.76
C VAL A 289 23.77 4.04 6.97
N ASN A 290 24.30 4.95 6.15
CA ASN A 290 25.65 5.48 6.26
C ASN A 290 25.60 6.94 6.76
N GLU A 291 26.77 7.53 7.05
CA GLU A 291 26.89 8.90 7.55
C GLU A 291 26.19 9.92 6.65
N HIS A 292 26.33 9.79 5.33
CA HIS A 292 25.65 10.70 4.39
C HIS A 292 24.13 10.55 4.41
N THR A 293 23.57 9.35 4.60
CA THR A 293 22.12 9.20 4.81
C THR A 293 21.68 9.85 6.12
N VAL A 294 22.48 9.78 7.19
CA VAL A 294 22.22 10.48 8.46
C VAL A 294 22.19 11.98 8.22
N ASP A 295 23.20 12.53 7.54
CA ASP A 295 23.28 13.95 7.21
C ASP A 295 22.08 14.41 6.34
N SER A 296 21.68 13.62 5.34
CA SER A 296 20.52 13.93 4.50
C SER A 296 19.23 14.03 5.31
N ILE A 297 18.98 13.06 6.19
CA ILE A 297 17.78 13.05 7.03
C ILE A 297 17.84 14.19 8.05
N ALA A 298 18.99 14.45 8.66
CA ALA A 298 19.19 15.56 9.59
C ALA A 298 18.92 16.92 8.93
N ALA A 299 19.46 17.16 7.73
CA ALA A 299 19.20 18.36 6.95
C ALA A 299 17.70 18.53 6.61
N TYR A 300 17.01 17.43 6.30
CA TYR A 300 15.57 17.45 6.07
C TYR A 300 14.78 17.77 7.35
N LEU A 301 15.14 17.14 8.48
CA LEU A 301 14.50 17.36 9.78
C LEU A 301 14.64 18.81 10.25
N SER A 302 15.79 19.44 9.99
CA SER A 302 16.03 20.86 10.29
C SER A 302 15.32 21.83 9.33
N SER A 303 14.74 21.35 8.23
CA SER A 303 14.03 22.17 7.25
C SER A 303 12.53 22.28 7.58
N PRO A 304 11.87 23.41 7.29
CA PRO A 304 10.41 23.56 7.39
C PRO A 304 9.62 22.52 6.59
N LYS A 305 10.26 21.90 5.59
CA LYS A 305 9.67 20.83 4.75
C LYS A 305 9.31 19.57 5.53
N SER A 306 9.95 19.31 6.66
CA SER A 306 9.65 18.16 7.52
C SER A 306 8.60 18.44 8.60
N SER A 307 7.95 19.62 8.59
CA SER A 307 6.94 20.00 9.59
C SER A 307 5.71 19.08 9.63
N THR A 308 5.44 18.35 8.55
CA THR A 308 4.36 17.37 8.46
C THR A 308 4.76 15.97 8.93
N LEU A 309 6.05 15.72 9.17
CA LEU A 309 6.58 14.39 9.49
C LEU A 309 6.09 13.99 10.87
N ARG A 310 5.42 12.84 10.96
CA ARG A 310 4.89 12.29 12.21
C ARG A 310 5.56 10.99 12.61
N ASN A 311 6.05 10.23 11.64
CA ASN A 311 6.68 8.94 11.88
C ASN A 311 8.04 8.87 11.19
N LEU A 312 9.09 8.65 11.98
CA LEU A 312 10.43 8.33 11.48
C LEU A 312 10.85 6.98 12.05
N LYS A 313 10.99 5.97 11.18
CA LYS A 313 11.30 4.60 11.58
C LYS A 313 12.67 4.19 11.08
N LEU A 314 13.61 4.02 12.02
CA LEU A 314 15.01 3.68 11.78
C LEU A 314 15.46 2.51 12.68
N ASP A 315 14.58 1.55 12.94
CA ASP A 315 14.90 0.37 13.75
C ASP A 315 15.93 -0.51 13.00
N GLN A 316 16.94 -1.02 13.70
CA GLN A 316 17.98 -1.88 13.13
C GLN A 316 18.66 -1.33 11.86
N CYS A 317 18.92 -0.02 11.81
CA CYS A 317 19.62 0.63 10.69
C CYS A 317 21.14 0.67 10.86
N GLY A 318 21.65 0.22 12.02
CA GLY A 318 23.07 0.26 12.35
C GLY A 318 23.55 1.59 12.94
N LEU A 319 22.62 2.46 13.37
CA LEU A 319 22.89 3.77 13.97
C LEU A 319 23.66 3.67 15.29
N THR A 320 24.45 4.68 15.58
CA THR A 320 25.13 4.91 16.87
C THR A 320 24.36 5.91 17.73
N GLY A 321 24.77 6.10 18.99
CA GLY A 321 24.24 7.15 19.87
C GLY A 321 24.49 8.55 19.30
N ARG A 322 25.64 8.77 18.64
CA ARG A 322 25.95 10.03 17.94
C ARG A 322 24.93 10.32 16.84
N ASP A 323 24.62 9.34 15.98
CA ASP A 323 23.68 9.54 14.86
C ASP A 323 22.27 9.89 15.36
N VAL A 324 21.82 9.21 16.41
CA VAL A 324 20.51 9.50 17.03
C VAL A 324 20.51 10.89 17.69
N ALA A 325 21.60 11.29 18.34
CA ALA A 325 21.75 12.64 18.88
C ALA A 325 21.64 13.70 17.78
N VAL A 326 22.27 13.48 16.61
CA VAL A 326 22.15 14.40 15.45
C VAL A 326 20.68 14.57 15.06
N PHE A 327 19.93 13.47 14.95
CA PHE A 327 18.51 13.54 14.61
C PHE A 327 17.69 14.32 15.64
N LEU A 328 17.90 14.09 16.95
CA LEU A 328 17.18 14.79 18.00
C LEU A 328 17.41 16.30 17.96
N HIS A 329 18.66 16.75 17.79
CA HIS A 329 18.97 18.17 17.60
C HIS A 329 18.33 18.74 16.34
N SER A 330 18.29 17.97 15.24
CA SER A 330 17.60 18.39 14.02
C SER A 330 16.07 18.38 14.13
N MET A 331 15.50 17.80 15.20
CA MET A 331 14.06 17.75 15.44
C MET A 331 13.54 18.89 16.33
N THR A 332 14.38 19.83 16.75
CA THR A 332 13.95 21.05 17.43
C THR A 332 13.58 22.12 16.40
N ASP A 333 12.46 22.81 16.59
CA ASP A 333 12.11 23.95 15.74
C ASP A 333 12.95 25.21 16.05
N ASP A 334 12.82 26.26 15.23
CA ASP A 334 13.52 27.54 15.43
C ASP A 334 13.18 28.21 16.77
N SER A 335 12.09 27.79 17.44
CA SER A 335 11.69 28.25 18.77
C SER A 335 12.27 27.39 19.90
N GLY A 336 13.10 26.39 19.57
CA GLY A 336 13.69 25.44 20.50
C GLY A 336 12.69 24.43 21.06
N LYS A 337 11.48 24.32 20.49
CA LYS A 337 10.46 23.38 20.96
C LYS A 337 10.63 22.02 20.29
N PRO A 338 10.48 20.92 21.05
CA PRO A 338 10.50 19.58 20.49
C PRO A 338 9.27 19.37 19.61
N ARG A 339 9.47 18.73 18.45
CA ARG A 339 8.37 18.34 17.56
C ARG A 339 7.71 17.05 18.00
N ASN A 340 6.41 16.94 17.72
CA ASN A 340 5.66 15.71 17.99
C ASN A 340 5.89 14.68 16.88
N ILE A 341 6.98 13.92 17.00
CA ILE A 341 7.37 12.87 16.05
C ILE A 341 7.53 11.55 16.80
N HIS A 342 6.90 10.50 16.29
CA HIS A 342 7.17 9.14 16.70
C HIS A 342 8.48 8.69 16.05
N PHE A 343 9.54 8.61 16.87
CA PHE A 343 10.87 8.26 16.42
C PHE A 343 11.26 6.86 16.91
N HIS A 344 11.41 5.93 15.97
CA HIS A 344 11.76 4.52 16.26
C HIS A 344 13.22 4.26 15.93
N VAL A 345 14.00 3.84 16.93
CA VAL A 345 15.46 3.61 16.83
C VAL A 345 15.89 2.33 17.56
N SER A 346 14.98 1.38 17.72
CA SER A 346 15.22 0.12 18.42
C SER A 346 16.28 -0.71 17.70
N GLU A 347 16.96 -1.60 18.43
CA GLU A 347 17.92 -2.57 17.87
C GLU A 347 19.08 -1.93 17.08
N ASN A 348 19.44 -0.70 17.43
CA ASN A 348 20.64 -0.01 16.94
C ASN A 348 21.82 -0.13 17.93
N ARG A 349 22.99 0.37 17.52
CA ARG A 349 24.24 0.35 18.30
C ARG A 349 24.35 1.58 19.21
N LEU A 350 23.27 1.90 19.95
CA LEU A 350 23.17 3.12 20.75
C LEU A 350 24.18 3.20 21.92
N HIS A 351 24.78 2.07 22.30
CA HIS A 351 25.84 2.02 23.30
C HIS A 351 27.15 2.69 22.82
N ILE A 352 27.33 2.83 21.50
CA ILE A 352 28.43 3.59 20.90
C ILE A 352 28.06 5.07 20.98
N ASP A 353 28.93 5.91 21.53
CA ASP A 353 28.71 7.35 21.69
C ASP A 353 27.42 7.71 22.47
N TYR A 354 27.00 6.85 23.40
CA TYR A 354 25.74 7.02 24.14
C TYR A 354 25.69 8.31 24.97
N SER A 355 26.85 8.86 25.38
CA SER A 355 26.91 10.13 26.11
C SER A 355 26.31 11.29 25.32
N LEU A 356 26.54 11.33 24.00
CA LEU A 356 25.97 12.36 23.12
C LEU A 356 24.44 12.21 23.02
N LEU A 357 23.96 10.98 23.00
CA LEU A 357 22.52 10.69 23.00
C LEU A 357 21.86 11.16 24.30
N VAL A 358 22.48 10.90 25.46
CA VAL A 358 21.95 11.35 26.75
C VAL A 358 21.84 12.88 26.78
N THR A 359 22.89 13.60 26.36
CA THR A 359 22.88 15.07 26.29
C THR A 359 21.83 15.62 25.33
N ALA A 360 21.47 14.89 24.27
CA ALA A 360 20.45 15.33 23.32
C ALA A 360 19.00 15.12 23.81
N ILE A 361 18.82 14.30 24.86
CA ILE A 361 17.50 14.03 25.46
C ILE A 361 17.21 15.00 26.63
N GLU A 362 18.26 15.46 27.31
CA GLU A 362 18.21 16.50 28.34
C GLU A 362 17.89 17.88 27.75
#